data_AF-A0A7N2MVE7-F1
#
_entry.id   AF-A0A7N2MVE7-F1
#
_cell.length_a   1.000
_cell.length_b   1.000
_cell.length_c   1.000
_cell.angle_alpha   90.00
_cell.angle_beta   90.00
_cell.angle_gamma   90.00
#
_symmetry.space_group_name_H-M   'P 1'
#
loop_
_entity.id
_entity.type
_entity.pdbx_description
1 polymer ?
#
loop_
_entity_poly.entity_id
_entity_poly.type
_entity_poly.pdbx_seq_one_letter_code
_entity_poly.pdbx_strand_id
1 'polypeptide(L)'
;MTHILGGKGTPMRPGAVDMYLFSLIDEDAKSVQPGNFERHWGIFNYDGSAKYQLNLGMTNSGALVAARGVKYLDQKWCVMKPSAKLDVPQVSPSVSYACGLADCTTLGYRTSCGNLDARERTVGSLQKPMILASGLILFLLKIL
;
A
#
# COMPACT_ATOMS: atom_id res chain seq x y z
N MET A 1 25.78 -1.42 7.96
CA MET A 1 25.69 -0.75 9.28
C MET A 1 27.00 -0.71 10.09
N THR A 2 28.12 -1.27 9.61
CA THR A 2 29.35 -1.50 10.40
C THR A 2 30.00 -0.25 10.97
N HIS A 3 29.92 0.90 10.29
CA HIS A 3 30.46 2.17 10.80
C HIS A 3 29.70 2.69 12.02
N ILE A 4 28.38 2.57 12.02
CA ILE A 4 27.54 3.04 13.12
C ILE A 4 27.60 2.04 14.29
N LEU A 5 27.43 0.74 14.01
CA LEU A 5 27.48 -0.30 15.04
C LEU A 5 28.87 -0.44 15.70
N GLY A 6 29.94 -0.09 14.98
CA GLY A 6 31.30 -0.04 15.53
C GLY A 6 31.64 1.24 16.27
N GLY A 7 30.68 2.15 16.49
CA GLY A 7 30.88 3.42 17.22
C GLY A 7 31.79 4.43 16.52
N LYS A 8 32.09 4.23 15.22
CA LYS A 8 32.99 5.12 14.47
C LYS A 8 32.30 6.41 14.02
N GLY A 9 30.99 6.36 13.79
CA GLY A 9 30.23 7.49 13.24
C GLY A 9 30.53 7.73 11.76
N THR A 10 30.26 8.94 11.28
CA THR A 10 30.55 9.38 9.90
C THR A 10 31.80 10.26 9.89
N PRO A 11 32.46 10.49 8.73
CA PRO A 11 33.60 11.39 8.64
C PRO A 11 33.30 12.81 9.18
N MET A 12 32.09 13.31 8.99
CA MET A 12 31.67 14.64 9.47
C MET A 12 31.16 14.65 10.92
N ARG A 13 30.83 13.49 11.49
CA ARG A 13 30.45 13.34 12.90
C ARG A 13 31.05 12.04 13.46
N PRO A 14 32.34 12.09 13.89
CA PRO A 14 33.01 10.93 14.47
C PRO A 14 32.42 10.54 15.83
N GLY A 15 32.52 9.25 16.16
CA GLY A 15 32.06 8.69 17.43
C GLY A 15 30.66 8.08 17.37
N ALA A 16 30.13 7.71 18.53
CA ALA A 16 28.79 7.14 18.62
C ALA A 16 27.74 8.16 18.16
N VAL A 17 26.78 7.70 17.35
CA VAL A 17 25.69 8.52 16.82
C VAL A 17 24.36 7.82 17.03
N ASP A 18 23.38 8.58 17.50
CA ASP A 18 21.99 8.13 17.52
C ASP A 18 21.39 8.29 16.13
N MET A 19 20.68 7.26 15.67
CA MET A 19 20.05 7.24 14.36
C MET A 19 18.57 6.89 14.50
N TYR A 20 17.74 7.68 13.83
CA TYR A 20 16.31 7.47 13.75
C TYR A 20 15.94 7.11 12.31
N LEU A 21 15.01 6.18 12.14
CA LEU A 21 14.53 5.75 10.82
C LEU A 21 13.15 6.34 10.56
N PHE A 22 12.98 6.92 9.38
CA PHE A 22 11.70 7.34 8.83
C PHE A 22 11.58 6.80 7.39
N SER A 23 10.55 6.04 7.00
CA SER A 23 9.51 5.38 7.80
C SER A 23 9.80 3.87 7.94
N LEU A 24 9.31 3.25 9.01
CA LEU A 24 9.51 1.80 9.22
C LEU A 24 8.60 0.99 8.29
N ILE A 25 7.32 1.36 8.20
CA ILE A 25 6.29 0.69 7.41
C ILE A 25 5.71 1.66 6.37
N ASP A 26 5.15 1.10 5.30
CA ASP A 26 4.25 1.82 4.40
C ASP A 26 2.98 2.21 5.16
N GLU A 27 2.60 3.49 5.10
CA GLU A 27 1.55 4.09 5.93
C GLU A 27 0.28 4.35 5.10
N ASP A 28 -0.76 3.53 5.27
CA ASP A 28 -2.00 3.67 4.50
C ASP A 28 -2.86 4.90 4.91
N ALA A 29 -2.62 5.44 6.12
CA ALA A 29 -3.27 6.64 6.64
C ALA A 29 -2.54 7.95 6.33
N LYS A 30 -1.38 7.90 5.66
CA LYS A 30 -0.63 9.11 5.31
C LYS A 30 -1.31 9.88 4.19
N SER A 31 -1.23 11.21 4.23
CA SER A 31 -1.75 12.08 3.16
C SER A 31 -0.99 11.86 1.87
N VAL A 32 -1.73 11.75 0.76
CA VAL A 32 -1.18 11.65 -0.61
C VAL A 32 -1.22 12.98 -1.36
N GLN A 33 -1.52 14.09 -0.67
CA GLN A 33 -1.52 15.42 -1.29
C GLN A 33 -0.19 15.77 -2.01
N PRO A 34 1.00 15.45 -1.46
CA PRO A 34 2.27 15.63 -2.18
C PRO A 34 2.44 14.66 -3.35
N GLY A 35 1.78 13.51 -3.28
CA GLY A 35 1.76 12.50 -4.32
C GLY A 35 1.46 11.10 -3.79
N ASN A 36 1.14 10.21 -4.73
CA ASN A 36 0.83 8.80 -4.48
C ASN A 36 1.96 8.03 -3.79
N PHE A 37 3.22 8.46 -3.96
CA PHE A 37 4.39 7.80 -3.40
C PHE A 37 4.53 7.97 -1.87
N GLU A 38 3.86 8.95 -1.26
CA GLU A 38 4.02 9.28 0.16
C GLU A 38 3.74 8.09 1.09
N ARG A 39 2.78 7.23 0.73
CA ARG A 39 2.43 6.05 1.54
C ARG A 39 3.46 4.92 1.46
N HIS A 40 4.48 5.03 0.60
CA HIS A 40 5.33 3.91 0.15
C HIS A 40 6.82 4.02 0.54
N TRP A 41 7.15 4.82 1.56
CA TRP A 41 8.52 5.04 2.04
C TRP A 41 9.05 3.98 3.04
N GLY A 42 8.22 3.02 3.44
CA GLY A 42 8.56 2.02 4.44
C GLY A 42 9.61 1.03 3.96
N ILE A 43 10.44 0.56 4.89
CA ILE A 43 11.30 -0.61 4.66
C ILE A 43 10.53 -1.94 4.76
N PHE A 44 9.33 -1.89 5.36
CA PHE A 44 8.32 -2.93 5.33
C PHE A 44 7.06 -2.43 4.62
N ASN A 45 6.34 -3.34 3.97
CA ASN A 45 5.00 -3.05 3.48
C ASN A 45 4.03 -2.85 4.67
N TYR A 46 2.81 -2.38 4.40
CA TYR A 46 1.78 -2.13 5.43
C TYR A 46 1.43 -3.38 6.26
N ASP A 47 1.65 -4.57 5.70
CA ASP A 47 1.42 -5.85 6.33
C ASP A 47 2.65 -6.40 7.09
N GLY A 48 3.72 -5.62 7.17
CA GLY A 48 4.95 -5.99 7.86
C GLY A 48 5.84 -6.98 7.09
N SER A 49 5.54 -7.28 5.83
CA SER A 49 6.47 -8.02 4.96
C SER A 49 7.67 -7.14 4.57
N ALA A 50 8.86 -7.74 4.50
CA ALA A 50 10.09 -7.01 4.18
C ALA A 50 10.11 -6.60 2.70
N LYS A 51 10.34 -5.31 2.42
CA LYS A 51 10.32 -4.74 1.06
C LYS A 51 11.68 -4.79 0.36
N TYR A 52 12.75 -4.66 1.14
CA TYR A 52 14.12 -4.60 0.63
C TYR A 52 15.02 -5.64 1.30
N GLN A 53 16.04 -6.09 0.56
CA GLN A 53 17.12 -6.89 1.11
C GLN A 53 18.09 -5.98 1.89
N LEU A 54 17.70 -5.65 3.12
CA LEU A 54 18.43 -4.72 3.99
C LEU A 54 18.94 -5.41 5.26
N ASN A 55 20.18 -5.12 5.62
CA ASN A 55 20.81 -5.58 6.86
C ASN A 55 21.04 -4.42 7.82
N LEU A 56 20.25 -4.36 8.90
CA LEU A 56 20.39 -3.36 9.97
C LEU A 56 21.35 -3.81 11.08
N GLY A 57 21.96 -5.00 10.96
CA GLY A 57 22.87 -5.60 11.93
C GLY A 57 22.20 -6.08 13.22
N MET A 58 20.88 -6.25 13.18
CA MET A 58 20.07 -6.73 14.32
C MET A 58 19.85 -8.25 14.31
N THR A 59 20.08 -8.91 13.16
CA THR A 59 19.79 -10.34 12.96
C THR A 59 21.02 -11.07 12.43
N ASN A 60 21.20 -12.32 12.88
CA ASN A 60 22.30 -13.18 12.40
C ASN A 60 22.11 -13.60 10.92
N SER A 61 20.88 -13.56 10.41
CA SER A 61 20.58 -13.83 9.00
C SER A 61 20.98 -12.70 8.05
N GLY A 62 21.27 -11.51 8.60
CA GLY A 62 21.59 -10.33 7.80
C GLY A 62 20.42 -9.81 6.96
N ALA A 63 19.19 -10.18 7.29
CA ALA A 63 17.99 -9.75 6.59
C ALA A 63 16.92 -9.24 7.57
N LEU A 64 16.06 -8.35 7.07
CA LEU A 64 14.84 -7.95 7.75
C LEU A 64 13.94 -9.18 7.97
N VAL A 65 13.33 -9.27 9.15
CA VAL A 65 12.39 -10.32 9.51
C VAL A 65 10.99 -9.73 9.47
N ALA A 66 10.08 -10.40 8.75
CA ALA A 66 8.69 -9.95 8.65
C ALA A 66 7.99 -9.93 10.02
N ALA A 67 6.99 -9.06 10.15
CA ALA A 67 6.17 -8.99 11.35
C ALA A 67 5.48 -10.34 11.63
N ARG A 68 5.36 -10.70 12.92
CA ARG A 68 4.71 -11.93 13.36
C ARG A 68 3.29 -11.64 13.83
N GLY A 69 2.40 -12.61 13.65
CA GLY A 69 1.02 -12.50 14.13
C GLY A 69 0.14 -11.53 13.34
N VAL A 70 0.55 -11.17 12.12
CA VAL A 70 -0.26 -10.34 11.21
C VAL A 70 -1.50 -11.14 10.80
N LYS A 71 -2.67 -10.63 11.17
CA LYS A 71 -3.96 -11.23 10.82
C LYS A 71 -4.46 -10.58 9.54
N TYR A 72 -4.43 -11.35 8.46
CA TYR A 72 -5.04 -10.94 7.21
C TYR A 72 -6.52 -11.25 7.25
N LEU A 73 -7.30 -10.41 6.57
CA LEU A 73 -8.65 -10.80 6.18
C LEU A 73 -8.57 -11.78 5.00
N ASP A 74 -9.61 -12.58 4.83
CA ASP A 74 -9.74 -13.45 3.66
C ASP A 74 -9.53 -12.64 2.37
N GLN A 75 -8.73 -13.18 1.46
CA GLN A 75 -8.55 -12.59 0.13
C GLN A 75 -9.87 -12.69 -0.64
N LYS A 76 -10.61 -11.59 -0.66
CA LYS A 76 -11.88 -11.44 -1.37
C LYS A 76 -11.80 -10.20 -2.24
N TRP A 77 -12.34 -10.30 -3.44
CA TRP A 77 -12.41 -9.19 -4.38
C TRP A 77 -13.79 -9.15 -5.02
N CYS A 78 -14.27 -7.94 -5.31
CA CYS A 78 -15.52 -7.73 -6.03
C CYS A 78 -15.20 -7.53 -7.51
N VAL A 79 -15.86 -8.31 -8.38
CA VAL A 79 -15.73 -8.16 -9.84
C VAL A 79 -16.99 -7.53 -10.40
N MET A 80 -16.84 -6.59 -11.33
CA MET A 80 -17.97 -6.03 -12.05
C MET A 80 -18.68 -7.14 -12.87
N LYS A 81 -20.01 -7.25 -12.72
CA LYS A 81 -20.82 -8.23 -13.47
C LYS A 81 -20.53 -8.13 -14.99
N PRO A 82 -20.33 -9.25 -15.71
CA PRO A 82 -20.05 -9.22 -17.15
C PRO A 82 -21.10 -8.47 -17.98
N SER A 83 -22.36 -8.50 -17.55
CA SER A 83 -23.49 -7.81 -18.18
C SER A 83 -23.59 -6.32 -17.87
N ALA A 84 -22.84 -5.80 -16.89
CA ALA A 84 -22.88 -4.38 -16.54
C ALA A 84 -22.25 -3.53 -17.65
N LYS A 85 -22.89 -2.41 -17.97
CA LYS A 85 -22.36 -1.46 -18.96
C LYS A 85 -21.31 -0.55 -18.33
N LEU A 86 -20.29 -0.16 -19.11
CA LEU A 86 -19.20 0.70 -18.66
C LEU A 86 -19.47 2.19 -18.88
N ASP A 87 -20.41 2.51 -19.76
CA ASP A 87 -20.84 3.88 -20.10
C ASP A 87 -21.82 4.47 -19.07
N VAL A 88 -22.10 3.74 -17.99
CA VAL A 88 -22.96 4.23 -16.91
C VAL A 88 -22.23 5.36 -16.18
N PRO A 89 -22.82 6.57 -16.04
CA PRO A 89 -22.13 7.73 -15.46
C PRO A 89 -21.58 7.53 -14.04
N GLN A 90 -22.06 6.52 -13.32
CA GLN A 90 -21.69 6.22 -11.94
C GLN A 90 -20.40 5.39 -11.78
N VAL A 91 -19.86 4.79 -12.85
CA VAL A 91 -18.66 3.94 -12.75
C VAL A 91 -17.45 4.77 -12.31
N SER A 92 -17.16 5.88 -13.00
CA SER A 92 -16.01 6.73 -12.69
C SER A 92 -16.07 7.37 -11.28
N PRO A 93 -17.21 7.96 -10.84
CA PRO A 93 -17.38 8.42 -9.46
C PRO A 93 -17.19 7.31 -8.41
N SER A 94 -17.68 6.10 -8.68
CA SER A 94 -17.54 4.97 -7.75
C SER A 94 -16.09 4.54 -7.59
N VAL A 95 -15.33 4.48 -8.69
CA VAL A 95 -13.89 4.20 -8.65
C VAL A 95 -13.15 5.31 -7.89
N SER A 96 -13.49 6.57 -8.15
CA SER A 96 -12.89 7.72 -7.47
C SER A 96 -13.13 7.69 -5.96
N TYR A 97 -14.37 7.38 -5.54
CA TYR A 97 -14.73 7.23 -4.14
C TYR A 97 -13.96 6.08 -3.47
N ALA A 98 -13.91 4.91 -4.11
CA ALA A 98 -13.17 3.75 -3.60
C ALA A 98 -11.67 4.09 -3.42
N CYS A 99 -11.07 4.77 -4.40
CA CYS A 99 -9.67 5.20 -4.33
C CYS A 99 -9.41 6.34 -3.33
N GLY A 100 -10.44 7.06 -2.89
CA GLY A 100 -10.33 7.99 -1.77
C GLY A 100 -10.17 7.30 -0.41
N LEU A 101 -10.62 6.05 -0.29
CA LEU A 101 -10.61 5.25 0.94
C LEU A 101 -9.59 4.09 0.91
N ALA A 102 -9.08 3.77 -0.27
CA ALA A 102 -8.15 2.68 -0.51
C ALA A 102 -6.87 3.15 -1.20
N ASP A 103 -5.87 2.27 -1.26
CA ASP A 103 -4.68 2.50 -2.05
C ASP A 103 -4.89 2.02 -3.49
N CYS A 104 -5.11 2.96 -4.41
CA CYS A 104 -5.21 2.69 -5.85
C CYS A 104 -3.94 3.09 -6.61
N THR A 105 -2.80 3.26 -5.94
CA THR A 105 -1.55 3.70 -6.61
C THR A 105 -1.15 2.81 -7.77
N THR A 106 -1.38 1.49 -7.67
CA THR A 106 -1.10 0.50 -8.73
C THR A 106 -2.00 0.62 -9.97
N LEU A 107 -3.12 1.33 -9.88
CA LEU A 107 -4.00 1.62 -11.02
C LEU A 107 -3.60 2.90 -11.76
N GLY A 108 -2.64 3.66 -11.24
CA GLY A 108 -2.18 4.90 -11.83
C GLY A 108 -1.56 4.70 -13.22
N TYR A 109 -1.51 5.77 -14.00
CA TYR A 109 -0.83 5.76 -15.31
C TYR A 109 0.64 5.31 -15.15
N ARG A 110 1.11 4.38 -15.99
CA ARG A 110 2.47 3.81 -15.97
C ARG A 110 2.87 3.08 -14.67
N THR A 111 1.90 2.55 -13.93
CA THR A 111 2.15 1.70 -12.76
C THR A 111 1.88 0.22 -13.09
N SER A 112 2.06 -0.67 -12.12
CA SER A 112 1.99 -2.14 -12.34
C SER A 112 0.67 -2.63 -12.95
N CYS A 113 -0.45 -1.98 -12.62
CA CYS A 113 -1.78 -2.25 -13.20
C CYS A 113 -2.27 -1.07 -14.05
N GLY A 114 -1.35 -0.24 -14.56
CA GLY A 114 -1.66 0.98 -15.31
C GLY A 114 -2.15 0.73 -16.76
N ASN A 115 -2.10 -0.50 -17.25
CA ASN A 115 -2.58 -0.87 -18.59
C ASN A 115 -3.91 -1.64 -18.58
N LEU A 116 -4.54 -1.77 -17.41
CA LEU A 116 -5.86 -2.40 -17.28
C LEU A 116 -6.94 -1.60 -18.01
N ASP A 117 -7.91 -2.30 -18.58
CA ASP A 117 -9.09 -1.68 -19.20
C ASP A 117 -10.04 -1.08 -18.14
N ALA A 118 -11.09 -0.39 -18.60
CA ALA A 118 -12.03 0.27 -17.69
C ALA A 118 -12.77 -0.70 -16.76
N ARG A 119 -13.03 -1.94 -17.20
CA ARG A 119 -13.67 -2.97 -16.39
C ARG A 119 -12.69 -3.52 -15.36
N GLU A 120 -11.49 -3.88 -15.78
CA GLU A 120 -10.44 -4.42 -14.91
C GLU A 120 -10.03 -3.43 -13.81
N ARG A 121 -9.97 -2.13 -14.12
CA ARG A 121 -9.71 -1.06 -13.14
C ARG A 121 -10.76 -1.00 -12.04
N THR A 122 -12.04 -1.28 -12.35
CA THR A 122 -13.11 -1.26 -11.34
C THR A 122 -12.99 -2.41 -10.34
N VAL A 123 -12.37 -3.52 -10.74
CA VAL A 123 -12.07 -4.64 -9.83
C VAL A 123 -10.94 -4.26 -8.88
N GLY A 124 -9.86 -3.68 -9.43
CA GLY A 124 -8.68 -3.31 -8.65
C GLY A 124 -8.94 -2.26 -7.56
N SER A 125 -9.90 -1.34 -7.78
CA SER A 125 -10.25 -0.32 -6.78
C SER A 125 -11.11 -0.85 -5.63
N LEU A 126 -11.70 -2.04 -5.77
CA LEU A 126 -12.60 -2.67 -4.79
C LEU A 126 -11.90 -3.71 -3.89
N GLN A 127 -10.57 -3.74 -3.89
CA GLN A 127 -9.79 -4.78 -3.22
C GLN A 127 -9.56 -4.55 -1.71
N LYS A 128 -9.88 -3.37 -1.17
CA LYS A 128 -9.86 -3.15 0.29
C LYS A 128 -11.09 -3.84 0.90
N PRO A 129 -10.98 -4.53 2.06
CA PRO A 129 -12.14 -5.09 2.74
C PRO A 129 -13.22 -4.04 2.86
N MET A 130 -14.34 -4.28 2.20
CA MET A 130 -15.58 -3.52 2.24
C MET A 130 -16.19 -3.64 3.65
N ILE A 131 -15.48 -3.21 4.69
CA ILE A 131 -15.90 -3.22 6.09
C ILE A 131 -16.30 -1.81 6.55
N LEU A 132 -15.83 -0.73 5.91
CA LEU A 132 -16.25 0.63 6.26
C LEU A 132 -17.32 1.27 5.35
N ALA A 133 -17.62 0.69 4.19
CA ALA A 133 -18.60 1.25 3.24
C ALA A 133 -19.88 0.39 3.15
N SER A 134 -20.34 -0.17 4.28
CA SER A 134 -21.46 -1.10 4.41
C SER A 134 -22.85 -0.54 4.03
N GLY A 135 -22.95 0.67 3.48
CA GLY A 135 -24.20 1.25 2.99
C GLY A 135 -24.25 1.49 1.48
N LEU A 136 -23.25 2.18 0.92
CA LEU A 136 -23.36 2.74 -0.44
C LEU A 136 -22.95 1.75 -1.55
N ILE A 137 -21.93 0.91 -1.32
CA ILE A 137 -21.46 -0.06 -2.32
C ILE A 137 -22.46 -1.21 -2.46
N LEU A 138 -23.15 -1.60 -1.38
CA LEU A 138 -24.24 -2.57 -1.44
C LEU A 138 -25.42 -2.07 -2.28
N PHE A 139 -25.67 -0.76 -2.29
CA PHE A 139 -26.68 -0.13 -3.13
C PHE A 139 -26.33 -0.19 -4.61
N LEU A 140 -25.06 0.04 -4.98
CA LEU A 140 -24.60 -0.05 -6.37
C LEU A 140 -24.57 -1.49 -6.91
N LEU A 141 -24.26 -2.49 -6.06
CA LEU A 141 -24.30 -3.91 -6.47
C LEU A 141 -25.71 -4.51 -6.56
N LYS A 142 -26.71 -3.92 -5.89
CA LYS A 142 -28.11 -4.40 -5.95
C LYS A 142 -28.96 -3.72 -7.02
N ILE A 143 -28.54 -2.58 -7.55
CA ILE A 143 -29.29 -1.81 -8.56
C ILE A 143 -28.86 -2.15 -10.00
N LEU A 144 -27.76 -2.90 -10.19
CA LEU A 144 -27.28 -3.39 -11.49
C LEU A 144 -27.31 -4.92 -11.58
#